data_AF-A0AAD4HE29-F1
#
_entry.id   AF-A0AAD4HE29-F1
#
_cell.length_a   1.000
_cell.length_b   1.000
_cell.length_c   1.000
_cell.angle_alpha   90.00
_cell.angle_beta   90.00
_cell.angle_gamma   90.00
#
_symmetry.space_group_name_H-M   'P 1'
#
loop_
_entity.id
_entity.type
_entity.pdbx_description
1 polymer ?
#
loop_
_entity_poly.entity_id
_entity_poly.type
_entity_poly.pdbx_seq_one_letter_code
_entity_poly.pdbx_strand_id
1 'polypeptide(L)'
;MTEGSGLLYDDLATWHSDLKKIAIAITPSAYNLVPPATIPIQERTAWVENAATDLLDDLMFLCDGVDEFGKTKNFAHPGLHEGAILFLYTGSYPLICTMFNCVFNGLVKNGNGKSFLKFTAKEYELIYKAMLKLLQDVMDDPYHGPKLAQQLRAWAEAGWTESCKLDGVDPSKRRHLCIQLD
;
A
#
# COMPACT_ATOMS: atom_id res chain seq x y z
N MET A 1 -22.84 -7.24 22.52
CA MET A 1 -22.34 -6.68 21.23
C MET A 1 -21.78 -5.31 21.54
N THR A 2 -20.55 -4.98 21.09
CA THR A 2 -19.88 -3.63 21.05
C THR A 2 -18.43 -3.57 21.58
N GLU A 3 -17.62 -4.64 21.50
CA GLU A 3 -16.15 -4.52 21.65
C GLU A 3 -15.41 -4.91 20.36
N GLY A 4 -15.82 -5.99 19.69
CA GLY A 4 -15.21 -6.41 18.42
C GLY A 4 -15.48 -5.46 17.25
N SER A 5 -16.61 -4.74 17.25
CA SER A 5 -16.95 -3.76 16.22
C SER A 5 -16.22 -2.43 16.39
N GLY A 6 -15.86 -2.05 17.62
CA GLY A 6 -15.05 -0.87 17.90
C GLY A 6 -13.61 -1.07 17.44
N LEU A 7 -13.02 -2.24 17.75
CA LEU A 7 -11.68 -2.61 17.30
C LEU A 7 -11.58 -2.67 15.77
N LEU A 8 -12.52 -3.33 15.09
CA LEU A 8 -12.50 -3.37 13.63
C LEU A 8 -12.60 -1.96 13.02
N TYR A 9 -13.41 -1.08 13.62
CA TYR A 9 -13.57 0.29 13.16
C TYR A 9 -12.32 1.16 13.42
N ASP A 10 -11.71 1.07 14.61
CA ASP A 10 -10.50 1.82 14.98
C ASP A 10 -9.27 1.31 14.22
N ASP A 11 -9.17 0.00 13.99
CA ASP A 11 -8.13 -0.61 13.17
C ASP A 11 -8.32 -0.21 11.70
N LEU A 12 -9.56 -0.21 11.17
CA LEU A 12 -9.84 0.27 9.81
C LEU A 12 -9.60 1.77 9.65
N ALA A 13 -9.92 2.58 10.66
CA ALA A 13 -9.65 4.02 10.65
C ALA A 13 -8.14 4.31 10.66
N THR A 14 -7.37 3.55 11.45
CA THR A 14 -5.91 3.61 11.47
C THR A 14 -5.33 3.16 10.13
N TRP A 15 -5.86 2.07 9.57
CA TRP A 15 -5.48 1.52 8.27
C TRP A 15 -5.72 2.53 7.12
N HIS A 16 -6.87 3.22 7.11
CA HIS A 16 -7.15 4.29 6.15
C HIS A 16 -6.22 5.51 6.33
N SER A 17 -5.91 5.88 7.57
CA SER A 17 -5.00 6.99 7.87
C SER A 17 -3.58 6.70 7.35
N ASP A 18 -3.08 5.49 7.58
CA ASP A 18 -1.75 5.09 7.12
C ASP A 18 -1.68 4.96 5.59
N LEU A 19 -2.71 4.41 4.94
CA LEU A 19 -2.83 4.43 3.48
C LEU A 19 -2.78 5.85 2.93
N LYS A 20 -3.52 6.76 3.54
CA LYS A 20 -3.54 8.17 3.13
C LYS A 20 -2.17 8.84 3.26
N LYS A 21 -1.42 8.56 4.34
CA LYS A 21 -0.04 9.08 4.51
C LYS A 21 0.89 8.58 3.40
N ILE A 22 0.80 7.30 3.05
CA ILE A 22 1.58 6.72 1.95
C ILE A 22 1.22 7.40 0.63
N ALA A 23 -0.07 7.53 0.32
CA ALA A 23 -0.54 8.21 -0.89
C ALA A 23 -0.01 9.66 -0.94
N ILE A 24 -0.14 10.43 0.14
CA ILE A 24 0.40 11.80 0.22
C ILE A 24 1.91 11.84 -0.06
N ALA A 25 2.67 10.89 0.48
CA ALA A 25 4.13 10.87 0.35
C ALA A 25 4.60 10.56 -1.08
N ILE A 26 3.91 9.65 -1.79
CA ILE A 26 4.34 9.22 -3.13
C ILE A 26 3.71 10.03 -4.26
N THR A 27 2.51 10.58 -4.07
CA THR A 27 1.76 11.22 -5.14
C THR A 27 2.55 12.34 -5.85
N PRO A 28 3.26 13.24 -5.14
CA PRO A 28 4.00 14.31 -5.82
C PRO A 28 5.04 13.82 -6.81
N SER A 29 5.81 12.79 -6.46
CA SER A 29 6.85 12.25 -7.35
C SER A 29 6.26 11.30 -8.38
N ALA A 30 5.35 10.42 -7.99
CA ALA A 30 4.79 9.40 -8.87
C ALA A 30 3.96 9.99 -10.02
N TYR A 31 3.26 11.11 -9.78
CA TYR A 31 2.38 11.75 -10.75
C TYR A 31 2.97 13.05 -11.33
N ASN A 32 4.26 13.30 -11.12
CA ASN A 32 4.92 14.52 -11.58
C ASN A 32 4.20 15.81 -11.10
N LEU A 33 3.74 15.86 -9.85
CA LEU A 33 3.14 17.06 -9.25
C LEU A 33 4.16 17.93 -8.50
N VAL A 34 5.45 17.74 -8.75
CA VAL A 34 6.51 18.65 -8.29
C VAL A 34 6.78 19.69 -9.38
N PRO A 35 6.49 20.98 -9.14
CA PRO A 35 6.73 22.02 -10.13
C PRO A 35 8.20 22.07 -10.55
N PRO A 36 8.50 22.10 -11.86
CA PRO A 36 9.85 22.33 -12.35
C PRO A 36 10.44 23.63 -11.80
N ALA A 37 11.78 23.68 -11.66
CA ALA A 37 12.47 24.87 -11.17
C ALA A 37 12.25 26.11 -12.05
N THR A 38 11.87 25.91 -13.32
CA THR A 38 11.52 26.96 -14.28
C THR A 38 10.20 27.67 -13.98
N ILE A 39 9.31 27.06 -13.18
CA ILE A 39 8.02 27.65 -12.83
C ILE A 39 8.22 28.71 -11.72
N PRO A 40 7.80 29.97 -11.94
CA PRO A 40 7.86 31.03 -10.92
C PRO A 40 7.14 30.62 -9.64
N ILE A 41 7.69 30.99 -8.48
CA ILE A 41 7.13 30.59 -7.16
C ILE A 41 5.65 30.97 -7.04
N GLN A 42 5.27 32.12 -7.57
CA GLN A 42 3.90 32.63 -7.55
C GLN A 42 2.91 31.76 -8.34
N GLU A 43 3.40 31.02 -9.35
CA GLU A 43 2.59 30.19 -10.24
C GLU A 43 2.60 28.71 -9.85
N ARG A 44 3.45 28.30 -8.90
CA ARG A 44 3.62 26.89 -8.52
C ARG A 44 2.34 26.26 -7.99
N THR A 45 1.53 26.99 -7.21
CA THR A 45 0.25 26.48 -6.72
C THR A 45 -0.70 26.18 -7.87
N ALA A 46 -0.89 27.13 -8.79
CA ALA A 46 -1.76 26.95 -9.95
C ALA A 46 -1.26 25.82 -10.86
N TRP A 47 0.07 25.66 -10.99
CA TRP A 47 0.64 24.55 -11.75
C TRP A 47 0.27 23.19 -11.15
N VAL A 48 0.35 23.02 -9.83
CA VAL A 48 -0.04 21.77 -9.15
C VAL A 48 -1.55 21.55 -9.26
N GLU A 49 -2.36 22.58 -9.06
CA GLU A 49 -3.82 22.50 -9.18
C GLU A 49 -4.26 22.08 -10.58
N ASN A 50 -3.66 22.65 -11.62
CA ASN A 50 -3.94 22.29 -13.01
C ASN A 50 -3.50 20.85 -13.31
N ALA A 51 -2.28 20.47 -12.94
CA ALA A 51 -1.79 19.10 -13.15
C ALA A 51 -2.64 18.07 -12.39
N ALA A 52 -3.09 18.38 -11.18
CA ALA A 52 -4.00 17.52 -10.42
C ALA A 52 -5.39 17.45 -11.07
N THR A 53 -5.88 18.55 -11.63
CA THR A 53 -7.15 18.59 -12.38
C THR A 53 -7.06 17.70 -13.62
N ASP A 54 -5.96 17.80 -14.39
CA ASP A 54 -5.73 16.96 -15.57
C ASP A 54 -5.67 15.46 -15.23
N LEU A 55 -5.15 15.11 -14.04
CA LEU A 55 -5.11 13.73 -13.56
C LEU A 55 -6.48 13.21 -13.10
N LEU A 56 -7.32 14.10 -12.56
CA LEU A 56 -8.68 13.76 -12.16
C LEU A 56 -9.62 13.66 -13.36
N ASP A 57 -9.38 14.49 -14.37
CA ASP A 57 -10.10 14.46 -15.64
C ASP A 57 -9.92 13.08 -16.30
N ASP A 58 -11.03 12.49 -16.73
CA ASP A 58 -11.12 11.13 -17.27
C ASP A 58 -10.39 10.05 -16.43
N LEU A 59 -10.18 10.31 -15.13
CA LEU A 59 -9.46 9.43 -14.20
C LEU A 59 -8.05 9.09 -14.69
N MET A 60 -7.36 10.02 -15.35
CA MET A 60 -6.02 9.81 -15.89
C MET A 60 -4.99 9.34 -14.86
N PHE A 61 -5.21 9.60 -13.57
CA PHE A 61 -4.40 9.04 -12.48
C PHE A 61 -4.41 7.50 -12.41
N LEU A 62 -5.36 6.83 -13.05
CA LEU A 62 -5.40 5.36 -13.12
C LEU A 62 -4.58 4.80 -14.28
N CYS A 63 -4.23 5.62 -15.27
CA CYS A 63 -3.78 5.16 -16.58
C CYS A 63 -2.24 5.21 -16.72
N ASP A 64 -1.66 4.23 -17.42
CA ASP A 64 -0.23 4.21 -17.77
C ASP A 64 0.00 4.09 -19.29
N GLY A 65 -0.33 5.16 -20.00
CA GLY A 65 -0.21 5.21 -21.47
C GLY A 65 -1.07 4.13 -22.16
N VAL A 66 -0.56 3.60 -23.27
CA VAL A 66 -1.25 2.61 -24.11
C VAL A 66 -0.44 1.33 -24.27
N ASP A 67 -1.13 0.21 -24.50
CA ASP A 67 -0.56 -1.09 -24.81
C ASP A 67 -0.16 -1.23 -26.30
N GLU A 68 0.33 -2.41 -26.66
CA GLU A 68 0.76 -2.75 -28.02
C GLU A 68 -0.38 -2.71 -29.06
N PHE A 69 -1.63 -2.67 -28.62
CA PHE A 69 -2.83 -2.55 -29.45
C PHE A 69 -3.40 -1.13 -29.47
N GLY A 70 -2.68 -0.16 -28.88
CA GLY A 70 -3.12 1.23 -28.78
C GLY A 70 -4.28 1.45 -27.79
N LYS A 71 -4.47 0.54 -26.83
CA LYS A 71 -5.50 0.65 -25.79
C LYS A 71 -4.91 1.16 -24.48
N THR A 72 -5.64 2.01 -23.77
CA THR A 72 -5.18 2.55 -22.48
C THR A 72 -4.94 1.45 -21.46
N LYS A 73 -3.80 1.49 -20.78
CA LYS A 73 -3.51 0.60 -19.66
C LYS A 73 -4.18 1.14 -18.39
N ASN A 74 -5.38 0.65 -18.10
CA ASN A 74 -6.16 1.07 -16.92
C ASN A 74 -5.63 0.42 -15.63
N PHE A 75 -5.68 1.17 -14.52
CA PHE A 75 -5.14 0.78 -13.20
C PHE A 75 -3.66 0.36 -13.22
N ALA A 76 -2.91 0.87 -14.19
CA ALA A 76 -1.53 0.49 -14.41
C ALA A 76 -0.54 1.59 -14.01
N HIS A 77 -1.04 2.75 -13.58
CA HIS A 77 -0.16 3.87 -13.21
C HIS A 77 0.87 3.43 -12.14
N PRO A 78 2.18 3.65 -12.34
CA PRO A 78 3.22 3.19 -11.42
C PRO A 78 3.04 3.66 -9.97
N GLY A 79 2.42 4.83 -9.77
CA GLY A 79 2.07 5.34 -8.44
C GLY A 79 1.08 4.46 -7.67
N LEU A 80 0.13 3.79 -8.36
CA LEU A 80 -0.79 2.84 -7.74
C LEU A 80 -0.05 1.58 -7.29
N HIS A 81 0.86 1.08 -8.14
CA HIS A 81 1.70 -0.06 -7.84
C HIS A 81 2.61 0.21 -6.63
N GLU A 82 3.32 1.35 -6.61
CA GLU A 82 4.18 1.72 -5.48
C GLU A 82 3.35 1.90 -4.18
N GLY A 83 2.17 2.52 -4.28
CA GLY A 83 1.26 2.66 -3.14
C GLY A 83 0.80 1.30 -2.59
N ALA A 84 0.44 0.36 -3.46
CA ALA A 84 0.06 -0.99 -3.07
C ALA A 84 1.21 -1.74 -2.40
N ILE A 85 2.44 -1.64 -2.94
CA ILE A 85 3.63 -2.23 -2.33
C ILE A 85 3.88 -1.66 -0.94
N LEU A 86 4.00 -0.33 -0.82
CA LEU A 86 4.31 0.32 0.44
C LEU A 86 3.27 0.03 1.51
N PHE A 87 1.99 -0.04 1.14
CA PHE A 87 0.95 -0.28 2.10
C PHE A 87 0.81 -1.75 2.50
N LEU A 88 0.69 -2.65 1.52
CA LEU A 88 0.44 -4.07 1.79
C LEU A 88 1.68 -4.80 2.27
N TYR A 89 2.87 -4.44 1.79
CA TYR A 89 4.09 -5.20 2.07
C TYR A 89 5.01 -4.52 3.08
N THR A 90 4.89 -3.20 3.28
CA THR A 90 5.65 -2.48 4.33
C THR A 90 4.76 -2.09 5.50
N GLY A 91 3.62 -1.44 5.24
CA GLY A 91 2.71 -0.94 6.29
C GLY A 91 2.05 -2.05 7.10
N SER A 92 1.67 -3.17 6.46
CA SER A 92 1.04 -4.31 7.15
C SER A 92 2.05 -5.25 7.83
N TYR A 93 3.35 -5.13 7.50
CA TYR A 93 4.37 -6.07 7.95
C TYR A 93 4.55 -6.12 9.49
N PRO A 94 4.51 -4.99 10.24
CA PRO A 94 4.54 -5.04 11.71
C PRO A 94 3.36 -5.79 12.31
N LEU A 95 2.18 -5.71 11.70
CA LEU A 95 0.99 -6.42 12.14
C LEU A 95 1.17 -7.93 11.94
N ILE A 96 1.68 -8.36 10.79
CA ILE A 96 2.04 -9.76 10.52
C ILE A 96 3.04 -10.24 11.58
N CYS A 97 4.12 -9.50 11.83
CA CYS A 97 5.11 -9.84 12.86
C CYS A 97 4.49 -9.96 14.27
N THR A 98 3.56 -9.08 14.61
CA THR A 98 2.84 -9.09 15.90
C THR A 98 1.91 -10.30 16.00
N MET A 99 1.24 -10.68 14.91
CA MET A 99 0.41 -11.89 14.86
C MET A 99 1.25 -13.14 15.10
N PHE A 100 2.41 -13.27 14.44
CA PHE A 100 3.33 -14.39 14.69
C PHE A 100 3.83 -14.37 16.14
N ASN A 101 4.17 -13.20 16.70
CA ASN A 101 4.54 -13.07 18.10
C ASN A 101 3.41 -13.53 19.04
N CYS A 102 2.15 -13.18 18.74
CA CYS A 102 0.98 -13.65 19.47
C CYS A 102 0.88 -15.17 19.47
N VAL A 103 1.00 -15.80 18.30
CA VAL A 103 0.99 -17.26 18.15
C VAL A 103 2.11 -17.89 18.98
N PHE A 104 3.35 -17.40 18.86
CA PHE A 104 4.48 -17.92 19.63
C PHE A 104 4.30 -17.74 21.14
N ASN A 105 3.79 -16.59 21.61
CA ASN A 105 3.48 -16.37 23.02
C ASN A 105 2.42 -17.37 23.52
N GLY A 106 1.41 -17.68 22.72
CA GLY A 106 0.42 -18.71 23.04
C GLY A 106 1.06 -20.10 23.16
N LEU A 107 1.93 -20.46 22.21
CA LEU A 107 2.66 -21.73 22.21
C LEU A 107 3.58 -21.86 23.44
N VAL A 108 4.30 -20.80 23.81
CA VAL A 108 5.16 -20.78 25.00
C VAL A 108 4.34 -20.98 26.29
N LYS A 109 3.15 -20.38 26.38
CA LYS A 109 2.30 -20.47 27.58
C LYS A 109 1.60 -21.83 27.71
N ASN A 110 1.09 -22.38 26.60
CA ASN A 110 0.14 -23.49 26.65
C ASN A 110 0.69 -24.79 26.04
N GLY A 111 1.88 -24.76 25.42
CA GLY A 111 2.54 -25.91 24.80
C GLY A 111 1.81 -26.49 23.58
N ASN A 112 0.68 -25.90 23.16
CA ASN A 112 -0.10 -26.33 22.00
C ASN A 112 -0.89 -25.15 21.41
N GLY A 113 -1.27 -25.26 20.15
CA GLY A 113 -2.02 -24.22 19.42
C GLY A 113 -3.54 -24.26 19.63
N LYS A 114 -4.06 -24.89 20.70
CA LYS A 114 -5.52 -25.02 20.89
C LYS A 114 -6.15 -23.85 21.63
N SER A 115 -5.36 -23.06 22.37
CA SER A 115 -5.82 -21.82 23.00
C SER A 115 -4.81 -20.71 22.74
N PHE A 116 -5.14 -19.83 21.80
CA PHE A 116 -4.42 -18.58 21.60
C PHE A 116 -5.06 -17.49 22.45
N LEU A 117 -4.25 -16.57 22.95
CA LEU A 117 -4.75 -15.33 23.51
C LEU A 117 -5.55 -14.60 22.44
N LYS A 118 -6.62 -13.92 22.85
CA LYS A 118 -7.45 -13.17 21.94
C LYS A 118 -6.60 -12.02 21.40
N PHE A 119 -6.35 -12.00 20.09
CA PHE A 119 -5.61 -10.91 19.48
C PHE A 119 -6.42 -9.62 19.63
N THR A 120 -6.01 -8.76 20.56
CA THR A 120 -6.67 -7.47 20.86
C THR A 120 -5.63 -6.36 20.90
N ALA A 121 -6.04 -5.15 20.50
CA ALA A 121 -5.17 -3.98 20.55
C ALA A 121 -4.62 -3.77 21.96
N LYS A 122 -5.46 -3.86 23.01
CA LYS A 122 -5.03 -3.69 24.40
C LYS A 122 -3.88 -4.61 24.82
N GLU A 123 -3.87 -5.86 24.37
CA GLU A 123 -2.83 -6.83 24.74
C GLU A 123 -1.56 -6.70 23.88
N TYR A 124 -1.70 -6.30 22.62
CA TYR A 124 -0.62 -6.37 21.64
C TYR A 124 -0.15 -5.01 21.11
N GLU A 125 -0.72 -3.89 21.54
CA GLU A 125 -0.33 -2.53 21.11
C GLU A 125 1.15 -2.25 21.36
N LEU A 126 1.67 -2.62 22.54
CA LEU A 126 3.09 -2.44 22.87
C LEU A 126 4.00 -3.27 21.97
N ILE A 127 3.59 -4.51 21.66
CA ILE A 127 4.34 -5.40 20.77
C ILE A 127 4.29 -4.85 19.35
N TYR A 128 3.12 -4.42 18.87
CA TYR A 128 2.97 -3.78 17.57
C TYR A 128 3.84 -2.53 17.43
N LYS A 129 3.82 -1.63 18.40
CA LYS A 129 4.68 -0.44 18.44
C LYS A 129 6.17 -0.81 18.42
N ALA A 130 6.56 -1.86 19.14
CA ALA A 130 7.93 -2.36 19.11
C ALA A 130 8.30 -2.94 17.72
N MET A 131 7.42 -3.72 17.09
CA MET A 131 7.64 -4.25 15.73
C MET A 131 7.71 -3.14 14.69
N LEU A 132 6.86 -2.12 14.81
CA LEU A 132 6.88 -0.94 13.94
C LEU A 132 8.20 -0.17 14.10
N LYS A 133 8.66 0.02 15.34
CA LYS A 133 9.94 0.68 15.61
C LYS A 133 11.12 -0.11 15.05
N LEU A 134 11.14 -1.43 15.25
CA LEU A 134 12.16 -2.32 14.68
C LEU A 134 12.16 -2.27 13.15
N LEU A 135 10.98 -2.27 12.51
CA LEU A 135 10.88 -2.13 11.07
C LEU A 135 11.48 -0.79 10.61
N GLN A 136 11.14 0.31 11.28
CA GLN A 136 11.69 1.62 10.96
C GLN A 136 13.21 1.65 11.12
N ASP A 137 13.75 1.10 12.22
CA ASP A 137 15.20 1.02 12.45
C ASP A 137 15.92 0.22 11.37
N VAL A 138 15.33 -0.89 10.93
CA VAL A 138 15.89 -1.69 9.83
C VAL A 138 15.82 -0.93 8.50
N MET A 139 14.73 -0.21 8.24
CA MET A 139 14.56 0.60 7.02
C MET A 139 15.53 1.78 6.96
N ASP A 140 15.84 2.40 8.10
CA ASP A 140 16.76 3.53 8.22
C ASP A 140 18.24 3.11 8.17
N ASP A 141 18.54 1.81 8.39
CA ASP A 141 19.90 1.29 8.33
C ASP A 141 20.43 1.27 6.87
N PRO A 142 21.63 1.82 6.61
CA PRO A 142 22.16 1.99 5.24
C PRO A 142 22.47 0.68 4.52
N TYR A 143 22.64 -0.43 5.25
CA TYR A 143 22.90 -1.75 4.69
C TYR A 143 21.66 -2.64 4.66
N HIS A 144 20.91 -2.67 5.76
CA HIS A 144 19.75 -3.54 5.93
C HIS A 144 18.49 -2.97 5.26
N GLY A 145 18.31 -1.65 5.23
CA GLY A 145 17.14 -1.00 4.65
C GLY A 145 16.96 -1.32 3.17
N PRO A 146 17.99 -1.11 2.31
CA PRO A 146 17.90 -1.46 0.90
C PRO A 146 17.61 -2.95 0.66
N LYS A 147 18.16 -3.85 1.50
CA LYS A 147 17.92 -5.29 1.38
C LYS A 147 16.49 -5.67 1.73
N LEU A 148 15.94 -5.12 2.81
CA LEU A 148 14.55 -5.36 3.18
C LEU A 148 13.60 -4.83 2.11
N ALA A 149 13.84 -3.62 1.61
CA ALA A 149 13.04 -3.03 0.54
C ALA A 149 13.06 -3.91 -0.74
N GLN A 150 14.23 -4.43 -1.12
CA GLN A 150 14.35 -5.36 -2.25
C GLN A 150 13.56 -6.65 -2.03
N GLN A 151 13.64 -7.22 -0.83
CA GLN A 151 12.90 -8.45 -0.48
C GLN A 151 11.39 -8.24 -0.54
N LEU A 152 10.88 -7.15 0.04
CA LEU A 152 9.45 -6.83 0.04
C LEU A 152 8.93 -6.61 -1.38
N ARG A 153 9.70 -5.91 -2.24
CA ARG A 153 9.34 -5.75 -3.67
C ARG A 153 9.30 -7.09 -4.40
N ALA A 154 10.30 -7.95 -4.20
CA ALA A 154 10.33 -9.27 -4.85
C ALA A 154 9.12 -10.14 -4.45
N TRP A 155 8.69 -10.07 -3.19
CA TRP A 155 7.47 -10.76 -2.74
C TRP A 155 6.20 -10.18 -3.38
N ALA A 156 6.11 -8.85 -3.50
CA ALA A 156 5.00 -8.20 -4.16
C ALA A 156 4.90 -8.57 -5.64
N GLU A 157 6.02 -8.55 -6.36
CA GLU A 157 6.11 -8.95 -7.77
C GLU A 157 5.75 -10.42 -7.99
N ALA A 158 6.22 -11.30 -7.09
CA ALA A 158 5.87 -12.72 -7.13
C ALA A 158 4.36 -12.94 -6.90
N GLY A 159 3.78 -12.26 -5.92
CA GLY A 159 2.33 -12.30 -5.67
C GLY A 159 1.51 -11.78 -6.85
N TRP A 160 1.92 -10.67 -7.45
CA TRP A 160 1.29 -10.10 -8.64
C TRP A 160 1.34 -11.07 -9.83
N THR A 161 2.52 -11.62 -10.11
CA THR A 161 2.73 -12.56 -11.21
C THR A 161 1.84 -13.80 -11.09
N GLU A 162 1.69 -14.33 -9.87
CA GLU A 162 0.84 -15.49 -9.64
C GLU A 162 -0.65 -15.16 -9.80
N SER A 163 -1.10 -13.98 -9.35
CA SER A 163 -2.47 -13.51 -9.59
C SER A 163 -2.82 -13.46 -11.08
N CYS A 164 -1.91 -12.93 -11.91
CA CYS A 164 -2.14 -12.86 -13.36
C CYS A 164 -2.24 -14.24 -14.05
N LYS A 165 -1.62 -15.28 -13.49
CA LYS A 165 -1.74 -16.66 -14.02
C LYS A 165 -3.07 -17.30 -13.65
N LEU A 166 -3.54 -17.05 -12.43
CA LEU A 166 -4.86 -17.52 -11.96
C LEU A 166 -6.01 -16.90 -12.75
N ASP A 167 -5.79 -15.69 -13.28
CA ASP A 167 -6.82 -14.98 -14.02
C ASP A 167 -7.17 -15.61 -15.37
N GLY A 168 -6.37 -16.52 -15.97
CA GLY A 168 -6.77 -17.42 -17.07
C GLY A 168 -7.57 -16.83 -18.26
N VAL A 169 -7.66 -15.50 -18.37
CA VAL A 169 -8.57 -14.78 -19.24
C VAL A 169 -7.72 -14.12 -20.30
N ASP A 170 -7.92 -14.60 -21.51
CA ASP A 170 -7.51 -13.98 -22.77
C ASP A 170 -7.64 -12.43 -22.68
N PRO A 171 -6.52 -11.68 -22.76
CA PRO A 171 -6.51 -10.22 -22.71
C PRO A 171 -7.46 -9.57 -23.72
N SER A 172 -7.73 -10.25 -24.85
CA SER A 172 -8.67 -9.76 -25.88
C SER A 172 -10.15 -9.80 -25.45
N LYS A 173 -10.47 -10.46 -24.33
CA LYS A 173 -11.83 -10.52 -23.76
C LYS A 173 -12.12 -9.47 -22.69
N ARG A 174 -11.14 -8.62 -22.32
CA ARG A 174 -11.42 -7.43 -21.50
C ARG A 174 -12.23 -6.43 -22.34
N ARG A 175 -13.55 -6.59 -22.31
CA ARG A 175 -14.49 -5.61 -22.87
C ARG A 175 -14.25 -4.27 -22.18
N HIS A 176 -13.74 -3.32 -22.97
CA HIS A 176 -14.05 -1.89 -22.96
C HIS A 176 -14.78 -1.42 -21.69
N LEU A 177 -14.03 -1.18 -20.64
CA LEU A 177 -14.49 -0.44 -19.47
C LEU A 177 -13.55 0.75 -19.33
N CYS A 178 -13.82 1.82 -20.10
CA CYS A 178 -13.60 3.13 -19.52
C CYS A 178 -14.58 3.22 -18.36
N ILE A 179 -14.08 3.15 -17.14
CA ILE A 179 -14.90 3.43 -15.97
C ILE A 179 -15.15 4.93 -16.03
N GLN A 180 -16.29 5.33 -16.57
CA GLN A 180 -16.85 6.65 -16.31
C GLN A 180 -17.41 6.54 -14.89
N LEU A 181 -16.85 7.28 -13.94
CA LEU A 181 -17.46 7.43 -12.63
C LEU A 181 -18.55 8.51 -12.78
N ASP A 182 -19.81 8.09 -12.67
CA ASP A 182 -20.98 8.98 -12.63
C ASP A 182 -20.98 9.89 -11.38
#